data_AF-A0AA88KPZ1-F1
#
_entry.id   AF-A0AA88KPZ1-F1
#
_cell.length_a   1.000
_cell.length_b   1.000
_cell.length_c   1.000
_cell.angle_alpha   90.00
_cell.angle_beta   90.00
_cell.angle_gamma   90.00
#
_symmetry.space_group_name_H-M   'P 1'
#
loop_
_entity.id
_entity.type
_entity.pdbx_description
1 polymer ?
#
loop_
_entity_poly.entity_id
_entity_poly.type
_entity_poly.pdbx_seq_one_letter_code
_entity_poly.pdbx_strand_id
1 'polypeptide(L)'
;MVKEIKSDSQFTSELASTNKLVVVDFFATWCGPCKKVAPIFEQLSTQYQQDAVFLKVDVDICQQTAAQCDISAMPTFVLFKNKKKLDQVVGGDMNKLNQLIMKHKGASSSSTNGTSSSSQVEDNEPIPSHLTTAEDFKEEGNKRYKKASYKKAAECYSKAIEIDPNQAPIYTNRAACYLQLQQYKKVIEDALKAQQLDAKFTKAYLRAGQGYLQMGKTKEAKEQFDLGLKLEPNSDLFKKEREAAEKIEKYLNNSKNFLSQGLYKEASAEVDLALQIAPHSTIVKLVKIESLIGLREFDTAAKEASAILRDVDSNNSDALFLRGQALYYAGNTDSGLNHITQALNLDPDNQKCIQFRKQIKKIEALKEEGNKLLRNGKYQEAYDEYTKAIEIDPKNANLNAVLYCNRAAAATKLGKHEVAVKDATKAIELNDSYLKAYMRRGSSYIELEQYEDAMRDYNRAHELDKDNEEIEQKLKEKAYKKLAMQWHPDRYIDEEEKKNAENKFKDITEAHSILSDPQKRQQYDSGAMDADFEGGFHGADMNDIFRMFFGGGMGGMGGMHMGGFGGGGMGGFGGGGRRGGGGMGGGQFFF
;
A
#
# COMPACT_ATOMS: atom_id res chain seq x y z
N MET A 1 27.96 1.62 -16.02
CA MET A 1 28.58 1.57 -14.68
C MET A 1 28.51 2.96 -14.06
N VAL A 2 27.99 3.04 -12.82
CA VAL A 2 27.90 4.29 -12.04
C VAL A 2 29.29 4.68 -11.54
N LYS A 3 29.66 5.95 -11.69
CA LYS A 3 30.95 6.48 -11.23
C LYS A 3 30.79 7.24 -9.92
N GLU A 4 31.64 6.92 -8.95
CA GLU A 4 31.68 7.62 -7.66
C GLU A 4 32.52 8.89 -7.74
N ILE A 5 31.96 9.99 -7.23
CA ILE A 5 32.64 11.27 -7.12
C ILE A 5 33.16 11.44 -5.70
N LYS A 6 34.46 11.70 -5.58
CA LYS A 6 35.20 11.78 -4.31
C LYS A 6 35.61 13.20 -3.92
N SER A 7 35.36 14.21 -4.76
CA SER A 7 35.59 15.62 -4.46
C SER A 7 34.76 16.55 -5.36
N ASP A 8 34.53 17.79 -4.90
CA ASP A 8 33.83 18.84 -5.67
C ASP A 8 34.53 19.18 -7.00
N SER A 9 35.87 19.17 -7.00
CA SER A 9 36.68 19.37 -8.22
C SER A 9 36.50 18.25 -9.24
N GLN A 10 36.35 17.01 -8.76
CA GLN A 10 36.08 15.85 -9.62
C GLN A 10 34.69 15.96 -10.25
N PHE A 11 33.66 16.37 -9.49
CA PHE A 11 32.32 16.58 -10.04
C PHE A 11 32.32 17.54 -11.23
N THR A 12 32.97 18.70 -11.05
CA THR A 12 33.04 19.76 -12.06
C THR A 12 33.76 19.28 -13.32
N SER A 13 34.84 18.51 -13.16
CA SER A 13 35.59 17.91 -14.26
C SER A 13 34.76 16.89 -15.04
N GLU A 14 34.04 16.00 -14.35
CA GLU A 14 33.17 14.99 -14.98
C GLU A 14 31.98 15.61 -15.71
N LEU A 15 31.40 16.67 -15.16
CA LEU A 15 30.31 17.39 -15.83
C LEU A 15 30.79 18.12 -17.09
N ALA A 16 32.08 18.48 -17.14
CA ALA A 16 32.70 19.14 -18.28
C ALA A 16 33.25 18.17 -19.34
N SER A 17 33.50 16.91 -18.98
CA SER A 17 34.13 15.91 -19.85
C SER A 17 33.18 15.28 -20.87
N THR A 18 31.87 15.53 -20.75
CA THR A 18 30.86 14.89 -21.61
C THR A 18 29.75 15.85 -22.04
N ASN A 19 29.30 15.69 -23.29
CA ASN A 19 28.09 16.34 -23.81
C ASN A 19 26.86 15.41 -23.75
N LYS A 20 27.03 14.17 -23.26
CA LYS A 20 25.92 13.26 -23.00
C LYS A 20 25.09 13.74 -21.81
N LEU A 21 23.88 13.19 -21.67
CA LEU A 21 23.08 13.39 -20.47
C LEU A 21 23.85 12.85 -19.26
N VAL A 22 23.93 13.62 -18.18
CA VAL A 22 24.55 13.17 -16.91
C VAL A 22 23.44 13.08 -15.87
N VAL A 23 23.31 11.91 -15.25
CA VAL A 23 22.33 11.63 -14.20
C VAL A 23 23.10 11.46 -12.90
N VAL A 24 22.82 12.30 -11.92
CA VAL A 24 23.55 12.36 -10.65
C VAL A 24 22.65 11.94 -9.51
N ASP A 25 23.05 10.93 -8.74
CA ASP A 25 22.44 10.55 -7.46
C ASP A 25 23.19 11.24 -6.32
N PHE A 26 22.53 12.18 -5.65
CA PHE A 26 22.99 12.79 -4.40
C PHE A 26 22.46 11.98 -3.22
N PHE A 27 23.39 11.33 -2.52
CA PHE A 27 23.09 10.43 -1.41
C PHE A 27 23.91 10.77 -0.17
N ALA A 28 23.55 10.16 0.96
CA ALA A 28 24.35 10.17 2.18
C ALA A 28 24.49 8.74 2.70
N THR A 29 25.62 8.39 3.32
CA THR A 29 25.87 7.01 3.80
C THR A 29 24.92 6.56 4.91
N TRP A 30 24.43 7.50 5.72
CA TRP A 30 23.44 7.29 6.78
C TRP A 30 21.98 7.30 6.29
N CYS A 31 21.72 7.64 5.02
CA CYS A 31 20.37 7.73 4.46
C CYS A 31 19.81 6.33 4.11
N GLY A 32 18.83 5.87 4.89
CA GLY A 32 18.13 4.59 4.65
C GLY A 32 17.44 4.49 3.27
N PRO A 33 16.67 5.49 2.82
CA PRO A 33 16.06 5.47 1.48
C PRO A 33 17.08 5.40 0.33
N CYS A 34 18.26 6.02 0.50
CA CYS A 34 19.34 6.00 -0.48
C CYS A 34 19.85 4.57 -0.72
N LYS A 35 20.03 3.79 0.35
CA LYS A 35 20.41 2.36 0.26
C LYS A 35 19.37 1.53 -0.49
N LYS A 36 18.08 1.86 -0.36
CA LYS A 36 16.98 1.14 -1.05
C LYS A 36 16.96 1.40 -2.56
N VAL A 37 17.31 2.61 -3.01
CA VAL A 37 17.25 2.99 -4.44
C VAL A 37 18.53 2.67 -5.21
N ALA A 38 19.67 2.51 -4.52
CA ALA A 38 20.98 2.27 -5.15
C ALA A 38 20.98 1.10 -6.18
N PRO A 39 20.39 -0.09 -5.90
CA PRO A 39 20.36 -1.17 -6.90
C PRO A 39 19.56 -0.81 -8.16
N ILE A 40 18.48 -0.03 -8.00
CA ILE A 40 17.64 0.42 -9.12
C ILE A 40 18.39 1.47 -9.95
N PHE A 41 19.13 2.36 -9.29
CA PHE A 41 19.95 3.36 -9.96
C PHE A 41 21.08 2.70 -10.78
N GLU A 42 21.72 1.65 -10.24
CA GLU A 42 22.69 0.84 -10.98
C GLU A 42 22.08 0.13 -12.20
N GLN A 43 20.87 -0.41 -12.07
CA GLN A 43 20.12 -1.00 -13.19
C GLN A 43 19.85 0.03 -14.29
N LEU A 44 19.41 1.25 -13.94
CA LEU A 44 19.21 2.34 -14.90
C LEU A 44 20.53 2.74 -15.57
N SER A 45 21.64 2.73 -14.84
CA SER A 45 22.96 3.03 -15.41
C SER A 45 23.41 2.02 -16.46
N THR A 46 22.97 0.76 -16.32
CA THR A 46 23.23 -0.30 -17.29
C THR A 46 22.30 -0.16 -18.49
N GLN A 47 21.02 0.10 -18.23
CA GLN A 47 20.00 0.31 -19.27
C GLN A 47 20.34 1.48 -20.20
N TYR A 48 20.87 2.57 -19.66
CA TYR A 48 21.15 3.82 -20.39
C TYR A 48 22.64 4.09 -20.63
N GLN A 49 23.49 3.06 -20.55
CA GLN A 49 24.94 3.20 -20.62
C GLN A 49 25.43 3.89 -21.92
N GLN A 50 24.68 3.77 -23.02
CA GLN A 50 25.01 4.41 -24.30
C GLN A 50 24.56 5.88 -24.37
N ASP A 51 23.48 6.24 -23.68
CA ASP A 51 22.80 7.53 -23.79
C ASP A 51 23.20 8.54 -22.70
N ALA A 52 23.58 8.03 -21.52
CA ALA A 52 23.81 8.85 -20.34
C ALA A 52 24.97 8.35 -19.46
N VAL A 53 25.59 9.28 -18.75
CA VAL A 53 26.62 9.02 -17.73
C VAL A 53 25.95 9.10 -16.36
N PHE A 54 26.21 8.11 -15.50
CA PHE A 54 25.62 8.05 -14.16
C PHE A 54 26.70 8.31 -13.11
N LEU A 55 26.46 9.28 -12.25
CA LEU A 55 27.35 9.67 -11.16
C LEU A 55 26.63 9.46 -9.82
N LYS A 56 27.38 9.06 -8.80
CA LYS A 56 26.94 9.14 -7.40
C LYS A 56 27.81 10.11 -6.63
N VAL A 57 27.19 11.00 -5.87
CA VAL A 57 27.83 12.08 -5.12
C VAL A 57 27.38 11.97 -3.67
N ASP A 58 28.32 11.71 -2.78
CA ASP A 58 28.07 11.77 -1.34
C ASP A 58 28.03 13.23 -0.91
N VAL A 59 26.90 13.67 -0.37
CA VAL A 59 26.67 15.06 0.05
C VAL A 59 27.54 15.45 1.25
N ASP A 60 27.97 14.49 2.07
CA ASP A 60 28.85 14.74 3.21
C ASP A 60 30.30 15.02 2.75
N ILE A 61 30.68 14.48 1.58
CA ILE A 61 32.00 14.65 0.95
C ILE A 61 32.04 15.86 0.00
N CYS A 62 31.00 16.07 -0.80
CA CYS A 62 30.94 17.11 -1.85
C CYS A 62 29.95 18.22 -1.48
N GLN A 63 30.21 18.88 -0.35
CA GLN A 63 29.28 19.87 0.24
C GLN A 63 29.06 21.10 -0.65
N GLN A 64 30.10 21.56 -1.36
CA GLN A 64 29.97 22.72 -2.25
C GLN A 64 29.10 22.40 -3.47
N THR A 65 29.28 21.22 -4.05
CA THR A 65 28.47 20.72 -5.17
C THR A 65 27.02 20.54 -4.76
N ALA A 66 26.77 19.95 -3.58
CA ALA A 66 25.43 19.78 -3.04
C ALA A 66 24.72 21.13 -2.82
N ALA A 67 25.43 22.12 -2.28
CA ALA A 67 24.92 23.48 -2.12
C ALA A 67 24.60 24.14 -3.47
N GLN A 68 25.51 24.06 -4.46
CA GLN A 68 25.31 24.60 -5.80
C GLN A 68 24.13 23.97 -6.55
N CYS A 69 23.80 22.73 -6.24
CA CYS A 69 22.70 21.98 -6.88
C CYS A 69 21.37 22.09 -6.13
N ASP A 70 21.28 22.89 -5.06
CA ASP A 70 20.13 23.06 -4.18
C ASP A 70 19.63 21.74 -3.56
N ILE A 71 20.56 20.91 -3.09
CA ILE A 71 20.24 19.61 -2.48
C ILE A 71 19.82 19.83 -1.02
N SER A 72 18.54 19.55 -0.71
CA SER A 72 17.95 19.73 0.62
C SER A 72 17.38 18.44 1.24
N ALA A 73 17.32 17.35 0.48
CA ALA A 73 16.82 16.06 0.93
C ALA A 73 17.46 14.92 0.12
N MET A 74 17.57 13.74 0.73
CA MET A 74 18.28 12.59 0.15
C MET A 74 17.34 11.37 0.12
N PRO A 75 17.35 10.54 -0.95
CA PRO A 75 18.12 10.73 -2.18
C PRO A 75 17.53 11.87 -3.02
N THR A 76 18.37 12.54 -3.79
CA THR A 76 17.93 13.50 -4.81
C THR A 76 18.69 13.22 -6.10
N PHE A 77 17.94 13.15 -7.21
CA PHE A 77 18.51 12.92 -8.52
C PHE A 77 18.47 14.20 -9.34
N VAL A 78 19.58 14.55 -9.99
CA VAL A 78 19.66 15.75 -10.85
C VAL A 78 20.19 15.36 -12.22
N LEU A 79 19.52 15.85 -13.26
CA LEU A 79 19.92 15.63 -14.64
C LEU A 79 20.62 16.86 -15.18
N PHE A 80 21.75 16.66 -15.86
CA PHE A 80 22.52 17.71 -16.50
C PHE A 80 22.79 17.39 -17.96
N LYS A 81 22.85 18.44 -18.80
CA LYS A 81 23.38 18.35 -20.16
C LYS A 81 24.08 19.65 -20.52
N ASN A 82 25.25 19.57 -21.15
CA ASN A 82 26.06 20.74 -21.49
C ASN A 82 26.29 21.66 -20.27
N LYS A 83 26.61 21.08 -19.10
CA LYS A 83 26.81 21.76 -17.81
C LYS A 83 25.59 22.48 -17.22
N LYS A 84 24.41 22.35 -17.83
CA LYS A 84 23.17 22.96 -17.33
C LYS A 84 22.29 21.92 -16.64
N LYS A 85 21.78 22.28 -15.46
CA LYS A 85 20.74 21.52 -14.73
C LYS A 85 19.46 21.55 -15.56
N LEU A 86 18.91 20.37 -15.85
CA LEU A 86 17.71 20.20 -16.69
C LEU A 86 16.46 19.95 -15.85
N ASP A 87 16.50 18.95 -14.97
CA ASP A 87 15.38 18.51 -14.14
C ASP A 87 15.92 17.87 -12.85
N GLN A 88 15.07 17.77 -11.82
CA GLN A 88 15.41 17.22 -10.51
C GLN A 88 14.28 16.35 -9.96
N VAL A 89 14.64 15.26 -9.27
CA VAL A 89 13.73 14.41 -8.51
C VAL A 89 14.19 14.41 -7.06
N VAL A 90 13.36 14.93 -6.16
CA VAL A 90 13.61 14.87 -4.72
C VAL A 90 12.90 13.64 -4.15
N GLY A 91 13.64 12.79 -3.44
CA GLY A 91 13.16 11.51 -2.92
C GLY A 91 13.33 10.34 -3.90
N GLY A 92 13.05 9.13 -3.42
CA GLY A 92 13.31 7.86 -4.12
C GLY A 92 12.33 7.48 -5.23
N ASP A 93 11.76 8.43 -5.97
CA ASP A 93 10.83 8.14 -7.07
C ASP A 93 11.57 7.76 -8.36
N MET A 94 11.94 6.48 -8.45
CA MET A 94 12.71 5.92 -9.56
C MET A 94 11.93 5.89 -10.89
N ASN A 95 10.59 5.87 -10.83
CA ASN A 95 9.75 5.90 -12.04
C ASN A 95 9.80 7.28 -12.68
N LYS A 96 9.65 8.33 -11.87
CA LYS A 96 9.80 9.71 -12.32
C LYS A 96 11.20 9.99 -12.85
N LEU A 97 12.24 9.46 -12.19
CA LEU A 97 13.62 9.53 -12.68
C LEU A 97 13.76 8.90 -14.06
N ASN A 98 13.25 7.68 -14.26
CA ASN A 98 13.31 6.98 -15.55
C ASN A 98 12.59 7.77 -16.66
N GLN A 99 11.42 8.35 -16.36
CA GLN A 99 10.69 9.21 -17.32
C GLN A 99 11.51 10.44 -17.72
N LEU A 100 12.21 11.09 -16.79
CA LEU A 100 13.05 12.25 -17.09
C LEU A 100 14.30 11.88 -17.90
N ILE A 101 14.90 10.72 -17.64
CA ILE A 101 16.00 10.20 -18.47
C ILE A 101 15.49 9.94 -19.89
N MET A 102 14.30 9.34 -20.03
CA MET A 102 13.68 9.12 -21.34
C MET A 102 13.32 10.42 -22.07
N LYS A 103 12.92 11.46 -21.34
CA LYS A 103 12.63 12.79 -21.90
C LYS A 103 13.87 13.47 -22.48
N HIS A 104 15.04 13.29 -21.84
CA HIS A 104 16.26 14.03 -22.18
C HIS A 104 17.30 13.22 -22.97
N LYS A 105 17.11 11.91 -23.12
CA LYS A 105 17.85 11.09 -24.09
C LYS A 105 17.33 11.43 -25.50
N GLY A 106 18.18 11.90 -26.41
CA GLY A 106 17.82 12.07 -27.83
C GLY A 106 17.84 13.47 -28.48
N ALA A 107 18.35 14.52 -27.84
CA ALA A 107 18.67 15.77 -28.57
C ALA A 107 20.13 15.78 -29.05
N SER A 108 20.46 15.09 -30.16
CA SER A 108 21.64 15.27 -31.05
C SER A 108 21.68 14.25 -32.22
N SER A 109 21.41 14.72 -33.44
CA SER A 109 21.92 14.31 -34.78
C SER A 109 22.15 12.82 -35.19
N SER A 110 21.28 12.33 -36.08
CA SER A 110 21.49 11.60 -37.36
C SER A 110 22.50 10.43 -37.53
N SER A 111 21.94 9.32 -38.05
CA SER A 111 22.48 8.36 -39.05
C SER A 111 23.45 7.25 -38.61
N THR A 112 22.95 6.01 -38.54
CA THR A 112 23.35 4.86 -39.39
C THR A 112 22.52 3.60 -39.04
N ASN A 113 22.19 2.82 -40.07
CA ASN A 113 21.32 1.65 -40.03
C ASN A 113 21.97 0.40 -39.40
N GLY A 114 21.13 -0.43 -38.76
CA GLY A 114 21.42 -1.82 -38.42
C GLY A 114 20.34 -2.47 -37.54
N THR A 115 19.33 -3.08 -38.18
CA THR A 115 18.52 -4.27 -37.80
C THR A 115 18.53 -4.72 -36.32
N SER A 116 17.44 -4.94 -35.57
CA SER A 116 16.06 -5.34 -35.91
C SER A 116 15.17 -5.28 -34.64
N SER A 117 14.08 -4.51 -34.66
CA SER A 117 12.83 -4.81 -33.96
C SER A 117 11.76 -3.86 -34.51
N SER A 118 10.90 -4.35 -35.39
CA SER A 118 9.87 -3.54 -36.04
C SER A 118 8.70 -3.34 -35.08
N SER A 119 8.39 -2.07 -34.76
CA SER A 119 7.03 -1.51 -34.61
C SER A 119 6.99 -0.25 -33.73
N GLN A 120 7.75 0.82 -34.07
CA GLN A 120 7.50 2.15 -33.47
C GLN A 120 8.12 3.39 -34.16
N VAL A 121 8.40 3.36 -35.48
CA VAL A 121 9.08 4.50 -36.17
C VAL A 121 8.24 5.23 -37.24
N GLU A 122 7.05 4.76 -37.63
CA GLU A 122 6.32 5.34 -38.78
C GLU A 122 5.39 6.55 -38.49
N ASP A 123 5.16 6.95 -37.23
CA ASP A 123 4.05 7.86 -36.88
C ASP A 123 4.30 9.38 -37.12
N ASN A 124 5.45 9.76 -37.68
CA ASN A 124 5.86 11.17 -37.85
C ASN A 124 5.78 11.71 -39.30
N GLU A 125 5.28 10.95 -40.28
CA GLU A 125 5.08 11.49 -41.63
C GLU A 125 4.00 12.61 -41.62
N PRO A 126 4.36 13.85 -42.00
CA PRO A 126 3.40 14.96 -42.05
C PRO A 126 2.28 14.64 -43.04
N ILE A 127 1.08 15.15 -42.79
CA ILE A 127 -0.03 15.05 -43.75
C ILE A 127 0.40 15.82 -45.01
N PRO A 128 0.37 15.21 -46.21
CA PRO A 128 0.81 15.88 -47.43
C PRO A 128 0.05 17.19 -47.65
N SER A 129 0.78 18.27 -47.91
CA SER A 129 0.21 19.62 -48.04
C SER A 129 -0.61 19.84 -49.31
N HIS A 130 -0.54 18.92 -50.28
CA HIS A 130 -1.25 19.01 -51.56
C HIS A 130 -2.68 18.44 -51.51
N LEU A 131 -3.09 17.81 -50.40
CA LEU A 131 -4.45 17.27 -50.26
C LEU A 131 -5.42 18.44 -50.07
N THR A 132 -6.47 18.50 -50.89
CA THR A 132 -7.42 19.63 -50.88
C THR A 132 -8.87 19.21 -50.78
N THR A 133 -9.23 18.00 -51.20
CA THR A 133 -10.61 17.50 -51.15
C THR A 133 -10.83 16.52 -49.99
N ALA A 134 -12.08 16.35 -49.57
CA ALA A 134 -12.43 15.36 -48.55
C ALA A 134 -12.04 13.92 -48.97
N GLU A 135 -12.13 13.62 -50.27
CA GLU A 135 -11.74 12.32 -50.83
C GLU A 135 -10.23 12.08 -50.70
N ASP A 136 -9.40 13.07 -51.04
CA ASP A 136 -7.94 12.99 -50.92
C ASP A 136 -7.52 12.68 -49.47
N PHE A 137 -8.11 13.40 -48.51
CA PHE A 137 -7.85 13.17 -47.09
C PHE A 137 -8.37 11.81 -46.61
N LYS A 138 -9.52 11.35 -47.12
CA LYS A 138 -10.05 10.01 -46.82
C LYS A 138 -9.12 8.91 -47.35
N GLU A 139 -8.65 9.02 -48.58
CA GLU A 139 -7.73 8.05 -49.18
C GLU A 139 -6.39 8.00 -48.45
N GLU A 140 -5.84 9.16 -48.10
CA GLU A 140 -4.61 9.24 -47.30
C GLU A 140 -4.83 8.64 -45.90
N GLY A 141 -5.98 8.91 -45.28
CA GLY A 141 -6.37 8.27 -44.02
C GLY A 141 -6.42 6.75 -44.14
N ASN A 142 -6.98 6.22 -45.24
CA ASN A 142 -7.03 4.78 -45.51
C ASN A 142 -5.62 4.18 -45.68
N LYS A 143 -4.71 4.88 -46.38
CA LYS A 143 -3.30 4.47 -46.53
C LYS A 143 -2.61 4.39 -45.17
N ARG A 144 -2.77 5.42 -44.33
CA ARG A 144 -2.19 5.47 -42.97
C ARG A 144 -2.78 4.42 -42.04
N TYR A 145 -4.09 4.14 -42.17
CA TYR A 145 -4.74 3.08 -41.41
C TYR A 145 -4.13 1.71 -41.74
N LYS A 146 -3.88 1.43 -43.03
CA LYS A 146 -3.21 0.19 -43.46
C LYS A 146 -1.77 0.07 -42.94
N LYS A 147 -1.08 1.20 -42.76
CA LYS A 147 0.24 1.27 -42.09
C LYS A 147 0.16 1.20 -40.55
N ALA A 148 -1.02 0.96 -39.97
CA ALA A 148 -1.26 1.01 -38.52
C ALA A 148 -0.96 2.37 -37.84
N SER A 149 -0.84 3.44 -38.62
CA SER A 149 -0.68 4.81 -38.12
C SER A 149 -2.04 5.41 -37.76
N TYR A 150 -2.68 4.87 -36.72
CA TYR A 150 -4.08 5.16 -36.40
C TYR A 150 -4.32 6.60 -35.96
N LYS A 151 -3.36 7.22 -35.25
CA LYS A 151 -3.46 8.63 -34.83
C LYS A 151 -3.50 9.56 -36.04
N LYS A 152 -2.54 9.40 -36.96
CA LYS A 152 -2.47 10.21 -38.18
C LYS A 152 -3.59 9.90 -39.15
N ALA A 153 -4.03 8.65 -39.26
CA ALA A 153 -5.23 8.30 -40.02
C ALA A 153 -6.46 9.04 -39.47
N ALA A 154 -6.64 9.08 -38.14
CA ALA A 154 -7.73 9.83 -37.52
C ALA A 154 -7.65 11.34 -37.78
N GLU A 155 -6.44 11.93 -37.78
CA GLU A 155 -6.23 13.34 -38.17
C GLU A 155 -6.67 13.60 -39.63
N CYS A 156 -6.30 12.72 -40.57
CA CYS A 156 -6.73 12.83 -41.96
C CYS A 156 -8.26 12.74 -42.11
N TYR A 157 -8.91 11.79 -41.42
CA TYR A 157 -10.38 11.70 -41.46
C TYR A 157 -11.05 12.90 -40.81
N SER A 158 -10.48 13.50 -39.76
CA SER A 158 -11.00 14.73 -39.19
C SER A 158 -10.97 15.88 -40.19
N LYS A 159 -9.87 16.06 -40.93
CA LYS A 159 -9.79 17.05 -42.02
C LYS A 159 -10.80 16.77 -43.13
N ALA A 160 -11.01 15.51 -43.48
CA ALA A 160 -12.01 15.13 -44.46
C ALA A 160 -13.44 15.48 -44.00
N ILE A 161 -13.75 15.28 -42.71
CA ILE A 161 -15.03 15.67 -42.08
C ILE A 161 -15.21 17.18 -42.02
N GLU A 162 -14.14 17.94 -41.78
CA GLU A 162 -14.19 19.42 -41.79
C GLU A 162 -14.57 19.98 -43.18
N ILE A 163 -14.13 19.31 -44.25
CA ILE A 163 -14.43 19.70 -45.63
C ILE A 163 -15.83 19.24 -46.04
N ASP A 164 -16.19 17.99 -45.72
CA ASP A 164 -17.51 17.43 -46.01
C ASP A 164 -18.06 16.63 -44.80
N PRO A 165 -18.93 17.26 -43.99
CA PRO A 165 -19.45 16.65 -42.76
C PRO A 165 -20.60 15.67 -42.98
N ASN A 166 -21.07 15.46 -44.22
CA ASN A 166 -22.28 14.65 -44.48
C ASN A 166 -21.96 13.22 -44.93
N GLN A 167 -20.69 12.80 -44.91
CA GLN A 167 -20.28 11.47 -45.35
C GLN A 167 -20.19 10.45 -44.20
N ALA A 168 -21.22 9.63 -44.03
CA ALA A 168 -21.25 8.54 -43.04
C ALA A 168 -20.01 7.61 -43.05
N PRO A 169 -19.43 7.21 -44.22
CA PRO A 169 -18.26 6.34 -44.24
C PRO A 169 -17.02 6.91 -43.53
N ILE A 170 -16.79 8.24 -43.64
CA ILE A 170 -15.60 8.88 -43.07
C ILE A 170 -15.64 8.82 -41.54
N TYR A 171 -16.81 9.06 -40.94
CA TYR A 171 -17.01 8.90 -39.50
C TYR A 171 -16.73 7.45 -39.06
N THR A 172 -17.21 6.44 -39.78
CA THR A 172 -16.93 5.03 -39.40
C THR A 172 -15.46 4.63 -39.58
N ASN A 173 -14.75 5.22 -40.54
CA ASN A 173 -13.32 5.00 -40.72
C ASN A 173 -12.52 5.64 -39.58
N ARG A 174 -12.93 6.84 -39.14
CA ARG A 174 -12.34 7.49 -37.95
C ARG A 174 -12.66 6.73 -36.67
N ALA A 175 -13.89 6.24 -36.51
CA ALA A 175 -14.28 5.35 -35.43
C ALA A 175 -13.43 4.07 -35.39
N ALA A 176 -13.08 3.50 -36.55
CA ALA A 176 -12.17 2.36 -36.62
C ALA A 176 -10.76 2.70 -36.09
N CYS A 177 -10.23 3.88 -36.39
CA CYS A 177 -8.97 4.35 -35.78
C CYS A 177 -9.11 4.47 -34.26
N TYR A 178 -10.18 5.10 -33.78
CA TYR A 178 -10.41 5.27 -32.35
C TYR A 178 -10.56 3.94 -31.61
N LEU A 179 -11.10 2.90 -32.27
CA LEU A 179 -11.18 1.56 -31.72
C LEU A 179 -9.79 0.97 -31.47
N GLN A 180 -8.87 1.12 -32.43
CA GLN A 180 -7.47 0.69 -32.29
C GLN A 180 -6.70 1.51 -31.24
N LEU A 181 -7.08 2.78 -31.08
CA LEU A 181 -6.52 3.67 -30.06
C LEU A 181 -7.20 3.53 -28.68
N GLN A 182 -8.15 2.60 -28.52
CA GLN A 182 -8.89 2.36 -27.28
C GLN A 182 -9.70 3.57 -26.77
N GLN A 183 -10.07 4.49 -27.68
CA GLN A 183 -10.87 5.69 -27.37
C GLN A 183 -12.36 5.40 -27.60
N TYR A 184 -12.92 4.45 -26.84
CA TYR A 184 -14.26 3.89 -27.10
C TYR A 184 -15.41 4.90 -27.05
N LYS A 185 -15.32 5.94 -26.20
CA LYS A 185 -16.30 7.03 -26.17
C LYS A 185 -16.41 7.71 -27.54
N LYS A 186 -15.27 8.02 -28.17
CA LYS A 186 -15.21 8.63 -29.51
C LYS A 186 -15.66 7.66 -30.62
N VAL A 187 -15.40 6.36 -30.46
CA VAL A 187 -15.93 5.33 -31.38
C VAL A 187 -17.44 5.42 -31.44
N ILE A 188 -18.09 5.47 -30.27
CA ILE A 188 -19.55 5.53 -30.17
C ILE A 188 -20.07 6.84 -30.75
N GLU A 189 -19.47 7.97 -30.42
CA GLU A 189 -19.86 9.29 -30.96
C GLU A 189 -19.84 9.31 -32.50
N ASP A 190 -18.74 8.89 -33.12
CA ASP A 190 -18.61 8.86 -34.58
C ASP A 190 -19.55 7.83 -35.22
N ALA A 191 -19.70 6.66 -34.59
CA ALA A 191 -20.59 5.61 -35.10
C ALA A 191 -22.07 6.06 -35.06
N LEU A 192 -22.52 6.69 -33.97
CA LEU A 192 -23.88 7.24 -33.87
C LEU A 192 -24.09 8.39 -34.85
N LYS A 193 -23.08 9.25 -35.08
CA LYS A 193 -23.17 10.30 -36.10
C LYS A 193 -23.32 9.71 -37.50
N ALA A 194 -22.58 8.64 -37.82
CA ALA A 194 -22.72 7.94 -39.09
C ALA A 194 -24.13 7.34 -39.27
N GLN A 195 -24.73 6.78 -38.21
CA GLN A 195 -26.12 6.28 -38.24
C GLN A 195 -27.14 7.39 -38.49
N GLN A 196 -26.92 8.60 -37.96
CA GLN A 196 -27.78 9.75 -38.21
C GLN A 196 -27.71 10.22 -39.66
N LEU A 197 -26.52 10.15 -40.28
CA LEU A 197 -26.31 10.54 -41.67
C LEU A 197 -26.87 9.51 -42.65
N ASP A 198 -26.69 8.22 -42.37
CA ASP A 198 -27.23 7.12 -43.15
C ASP A 198 -27.69 5.96 -42.26
N ALA A 199 -29.01 5.88 -42.06
CA ALA A 199 -29.64 4.83 -41.25
C ALA A 199 -29.54 3.43 -41.88
N LYS A 200 -29.20 3.30 -43.16
CA LYS A 200 -28.99 2.00 -43.82
C LYS A 200 -27.52 1.56 -43.78
N PHE A 201 -26.61 2.40 -43.30
CA PHE A 201 -25.19 2.11 -43.28
C PHE A 201 -24.81 1.14 -42.14
N THR A 202 -24.82 -0.15 -42.45
CA THR A 202 -24.64 -1.24 -41.48
C THR A 202 -23.33 -1.17 -40.70
N LYS A 203 -22.22 -0.75 -41.32
CA LYS A 203 -20.92 -0.60 -40.64
C LYS A 203 -20.97 0.35 -39.44
N ALA A 204 -21.86 1.34 -39.44
CA ALA A 204 -22.00 2.25 -38.31
C ALA A 204 -22.57 1.55 -37.07
N TYR A 205 -23.56 0.66 -37.24
CA TYR A 205 -24.09 -0.17 -36.15
C TYR A 205 -23.05 -1.13 -35.59
N LEU A 206 -22.26 -1.75 -36.47
CA LEU A 206 -21.16 -2.62 -36.06
C LEU A 206 -20.14 -1.87 -35.19
N ARG A 207 -19.71 -0.68 -35.61
CA ARG A 207 -18.74 0.13 -34.86
C ARG A 207 -19.29 0.60 -33.52
N ALA A 208 -20.56 1.03 -33.47
CA ALA A 208 -21.20 1.40 -32.22
C ALA A 208 -21.25 0.22 -31.26
N GLY A 209 -21.70 -0.95 -31.74
CA GLY A 209 -21.76 -2.18 -30.94
C GLY A 209 -20.39 -2.61 -30.40
N GLN A 210 -19.34 -2.58 -31.24
CA GLN A 210 -17.96 -2.86 -30.80
C GLN A 210 -17.46 -1.86 -29.75
N GLY A 211 -17.77 -0.57 -29.91
CA GLY A 211 -17.45 0.46 -28.91
C GLY A 211 -18.13 0.22 -27.57
N TYR A 212 -19.44 -0.08 -27.57
CA TYR A 212 -20.18 -0.43 -26.37
C TYR A 212 -19.66 -1.71 -25.71
N LEU A 213 -19.35 -2.74 -26.52
CA LEU A 213 -18.83 -4.01 -26.05
C LEU A 213 -17.51 -3.85 -25.28
N GLN A 214 -16.57 -3.08 -25.83
CA GLN A 214 -15.29 -2.81 -25.18
C GLN A 214 -15.42 -1.96 -23.91
N MET A 215 -16.51 -1.19 -23.76
CA MET A 215 -16.85 -0.53 -22.50
C MET A 215 -17.55 -1.44 -21.48
N GLY A 216 -17.98 -2.64 -21.89
CA GLY A 216 -18.80 -3.56 -21.09
C GLY A 216 -20.29 -3.25 -21.07
N LYS A 217 -20.75 -2.34 -21.93
CA LYS A 217 -22.16 -1.96 -22.09
C LYS A 217 -22.86 -2.98 -22.99
N THR A 218 -23.03 -4.20 -22.48
CA THR A 218 -23.47 -5.36 -23.28
C THR A 218 -24.90 -5.23 -23.81
N LYS A 219 -25.79 -4.53 -23.09
CA LYS A 219 -27.17 -4.29 -23.52
C LYS A 219 -27.20 -3.39 -24.74
N GLU A 220 -26.55 -2.24 -24.65
CA GLU A 220 -26.44 -1.29 -25.76
C GLU A 220 -25.69 -1.91 -26.94
N ALA A 221 -24.64 -2.70 -26.69
CA ALA A 221 -23.93 -3.44 -27.74
C ALA A 221 -24.86 -4.40 -28.50
N LYS A 222 -25.64 -5.22 -27.78
CA LYS A 222 -26.61 -6.15 -28.35
C LYS A 222 -27.67 -5.42 -29.17
N GLU A 223 -28.22 -4.31 -28.67
CA GLU A 223 -29.18 -3.50 -29.41
C GLU A 223 -28.61 -3.01 -30.75
N GLN A 224 -27.36 -2.54 -30.77
CA GLN A 224 -26.70 -2.12 -32.01
C GLN A 224 -26.50 -3.28 -32.98
N PHE A 225 -26.10 -4.46 -32.49
CA PHE A 225 -25.95 -5.64 -33.35
C PHE A 225 -27.30 -6.16 -33.86
N ASP A 226 -28.36 -6.10 -33.06
CA ASP A 226 -29.72 -6.46 -33.45
C ASP A 226 -30.26 -5.51 -34.53
N LEU A 227 -29.99 -4.20 -34.41
CA LEU A 227 -30.29 -3.22 -35.46
C LEU A 227 -29.52 -3.52 -36.75
N GLY A 228 -28.24 -3.87 -36.65
CA GLY A 228 -27.44 -4.31 -37.79
C GLY A 228 -28.00 -5.58 -38.46
N LEU A 229 -28.44 -6.57 -37.67
CA LEU A 229 -29.07 -7.80 -38.18
C LEU A 229 -30.42 -7.55 -38.84
N LYS A 230 -31.18 -6.51 -38.44
CA LYS A 230 -32.40 -6.13 -39.15
C LYS A 230 -32.11 -5.64 -40.58
N LEU A 231 -30.95 -5.00 -40.79
CA LEU A 231 -30.51 -4.53 -42.10
C LEU A 231 -29.82 -5.63 -42.92
N GLU A 232 -29.03 -6.49 -42.26
CA GLU A 232 -28.32 -7.63 -42.87
C GLU A 232 -28.57 -8.94 -42.09
N PRO A 233 -29.73 -9.62 -42.29
CA PRO A 233 -30.13 -10.78 -41.47
C PRO A 233 -29.17 -11.99 -41.54
N ASN A 234 -28.44 -12.11 -42.65
CA ASN A 234 -27.52 -13.23 -42.90
C ASN A 234 -26.06 -12.90 -42.58
N SER A 235 -25.79 -11.78 -41.90
CA SER A 235 -24.42 -11.38 -41.57
C SER A 235 -23.86 -12.20 -40.40
N ASP A 236 -22.92 -13.11 -40.69
CA ASP A 236 -22.21 -13.90 -39.68
C ASP A 236 -21.40 -13.03 -38.71
N LEU A 237 -20.95 -11.86 -39.17
CA LEU A 237 -20.19 -10.92 -38.36
C LEU A 237 -21.04 -10.38 -37.20
N PHE A 238 -22.25 -9.89 -37.50
CA PHE A 238 -23.16 -9.40 -36.47
C PHE A 238 -23.61 -10.51 -35.52
N LYS A 239 -23.86 -11.73 -36.03
CA LYS A 239 -24.20 -12.88 -35.18
C LYS A 239 -23.09 -13.20 -34.19
N LYS A 240 -21.83 -13.24 -34.63
CA LYS A 240 -20.65 -13.51 -33.77
C LYS A 240 -20.45 -12.42 -32.71
N GLU A 241 -20.53 -11.16 -33.09
CA GLU A 241 -20.35 -10.02 -32.16
C GLU A 241 -21.47 -9.96 -31.12
N ARG A 242 -22.71 -10.26 -31.54
CA ARG A 242 -23.86 -10.38 -30.65
C ARG A 242 -23.70 -11.54 -29.66
N GLU A 243 -23.25 -12.71 -30.12
CA GLU A 243 -22.96 -13.87 -29.25
C GLU A 243 -21.85 -13.54 -28.23
N ALA A 244 -20.82 -12.78 -28.64
CA ALA A 244 -19.76 -12.32 -27.73
C ALA A 244 -20.32 -11.42 -26.62
N ALA A 245 -21.25 -10.51 -26.95
CA ALA A 245 -21.92 -9.67 -25.96
C ALA A 245 -22.80 -10.49 -24.99
N GLU A 246 -23.50 -11.52 -25.47
CA GLU A 246 -24.27 -12.45 -24.63
C GLU A 246 -23.38 -13.26 -23.69
N LYS A 247 -22.21 -13.71 -24.15
CA LYS A 247 -21.23 -14.41 -23.30
C LYS A 247 -20.74 -13.53 -22.16
N ILE A 248 -20.37 -12.27 -22.43
CA ILE A 248 -19.94 -11.33 -21.37
C ILE A 248 -21.08 -11.12 -20.37
N GLU A 249 -22.31 -10.88 -20.84
CA GLU A 249 -23.47 -10.70 -19.96
C GLU A 249 -23.71 -11.93 -19.07
N LYS A 250 -23.60 -13.13 -19.64
CA LYS A 250 -23.69 -14.40 -18.89
C LYS A 250 -22.59 -14.50 -17.82
N TYR A 251 -21.34 -14.29 -18.19
CA TYR A 251 -20.21 -14.36 -17.26
C TYR A 251 -20.32 -13.34 -16.11
N LEU A 252 -20.75 -12.11 -16.41
CA LEU A 252 -20.99 -11.09 -15.38
C LEU A 252 -22.15 -11.46 -14.44
N ASN A 253 -23.22 -12.04 -14.97
CA ASN A 253 -24.35 -12.50 -14.14
C ASN A 253 -23.95 -13.69 -13.25
N ASN A 254 -23.21 -14.65 -13.79
CA ASN A 254 -22.65 -15.77 -13.04
C ASN A 254 -21.72 -15.26 -11.93
N SER A 255 -20.79 -14.37 -12.26
CA SER A 255 -19.87 -13.78 -11.29
C SER A 255 -20.61 -13.07 -10.16
N LYS A 256 -21.61 -12.23 -10.46
CA LYS A 256 -22.45 -11.58 -9.45
C LYS A 256 -23.19 -12.58 -8.56
N ASN A 257 -23.66 -13.68 -9.12
CA ASN A 257 -24.30 -14.75 -8.36
C ASN A 257 -23.29 -15.39 -7.39
N PHE A 258 -22.12 -15.78 -7.89
CA PHE A 258 -21.04 -16.35 -7.07
C PHE A 258 -20.57 -15.38 -5.98
N LEU A 259 -20.44 -14.08 -6.26
CA LEU A 259 -20.13 -13.05 -5.28
C LEU A 259 -21.17 -13.01 -4.14
N SER A 260 -22.47 -13.12 -4.47
CA SER A 260 -23.53 -13.13 -3.45
C SER A 260 -23.52 -14.39 -2.57
N GLN A 261 -22.99 -15.49 -3.10
CA GLN A 261 -22.79 -16.75 -2.37
C GLN A 261 -21.45 -16.82 -1.62
N GLY A 262 -20.55 -15.85 -1.80
CA GLY A 262 -19.20 -15.87 -1.22
C GLY A 262 -18.21 -16.79 -1.96
N LEU A 263 -18.55 -17.24 -3.16
CA LEU A 263 -17.73 -18.08 -4.04
C LEU A 263 -16.79 -17.21 -4.89
N TYR A 264 -15.82 -16.58 -4.23
CA TYR A 264 -15.00 -15.54 -4.84
C TYR A 264 -14.02 -16.05 -5.91
N LYS A 265 -13.60 -17.32 -5.84
CA LYS A 265 -12.68 -17.93 -6.83
C LYS A 265 -13.42 -18.18 -8.14
N GLU A 266 -14.62 -18.72 -8.05
CA GLU A 266 -15.54 -18.98 -9.15
C GLU A 266 -15.96 -17.66 -9.80
N ALA A 267 -16.30 -16.64 -8.99
CA ALA A 267 -16.59 -15.30 -9.47
C ALA A 267 -15.42 -14.70 -10.27
N SER A 268 -14.19 -14.85 -9.76
CA SER A 268 -12.97 -14.38 -10.43
C SER A 268 -12.74 -15.09 -11.77
N ALA A 269 -12.92 -16.41 -11.82
CA ALA A 269 -12.73 -17.19 -13.04
C ALA A 269 -13.70 -16.78 -14.16
N GLU A 270 -14.98 -16.56 -13.83
CA GLU A 270 -15.98 -16.05 -14.78
C GLU A 270 -15.60 -14.65 -15.31
N VAL A 271 -15.10 -13.79 -14.44
CA VAL A 271 -14.64 -12.45 -14.85
C VAL A 271 -13.44 -12.53 -15.78
N ASP A 272 -12.51 -13.46 -15.55
CA ASP A 272 -11.35 -13.66 -16.42
C ASP A 272 -11.79 -14.10 -17.84
N LEU A 273 -12.84 -14.93 -17.95
CA LEU A 273 -13.45 -15.27 -19.25
C LEU A 273 -14.07 -14.05 -19.93
N ALA A 274 -14.73 -13.16 -19.17
CA ALA A 274 -15.27 -11.91 -19.72
C ALA A 274 -14.16 -10.96 -20.21
N LEU A 275 -13.04 -10.87 -19.49
CA LEU A 275 -11.88 -10.04 -19.87
C LEU A 275 -11.15 -10.55 -21.12
N GLN A 276 -11.21 -11.86 -21.43
CA GLN A 276 -10.70 -12.37 -22.71
C GLN A 276 -11.43 -11.79 -23.91
N ILE A 277 -12.72 -11.45 -23.76
CA ILE A 277 -13.54 -10.88 -24.82
C ILE A 277 -13.48 -9.34 -24.80
N ALA A 278 -13.55 -8.73 -23.61
CA ALA A 278 -13.52 -7.28 -23.42
C ALA A 278 -12.43 -6.85 -22.41
N PRO A 279 -11.14 -6.89 -22.80
CA PRO A 279 -10.02 -6.65 -21.88
C PRO A 279 -9.94 -5.21 -21.35
N HIS A 280 -10.58 -4.26 -22.04
CA HIS A 280 -10.59 -2.85 -21.65
C HIS A 280 -11.88 -2.42 -20.95
N SER A 281 -12.80 -3.34 -20.68
CA SER A 281 -14.06 -3.00 -20.05
C SER A 281 -13.87 -2.59 -18.59
N THR A 282 -14.17 -1.33 -18.29
CA THR A 282 -14.20 -0.83 -16.92
C THR A 282 -15.19 -1.62 -16.06
N ILE A 283 -16.38 -1.93 -16.58
CA ILE A 283 -17.41 -2.68 -15.85
C ILE A 283 -16.89 -4.07 -15.44
N VAL A 284 -16.27 -4.80 -16.38
CA VAL A 284 -15.72 -6.13 -16.08
C VAL A 284 -14.55 -6.03 -15.08
N LYS A 285 -13.68 -5.04 -15.22
CA LYS A 285 -12.58 -4.79 -14.28
C LYS A 285 -13.06 -4.43 -12.86
N LEU A 286 -14.15 -3.67 -12.73
CA LEU A 286 -14.73 -3.36 -11.42
C LEU A 286 -15.21 -4.64 -10.71
N VAL A 287 -15.87 -5.55 -11.43
CA VAL A 287 -16.28 -6.86 -10.87
C VAL A 287 -15.06 -7.75 -10.55
N LYS A 288 -13.97 -7.64 -11.31
CA LYS A 288 -12.69 -8.29 -10.96
C LYS A 288 -12.19 -7.79 -9.62
N ILE A 289 -12.19 -6.49 -9.40
CA ILE A 289 -11.75 -5.86 -8.14
C ILE A 289 -12.63 -6.33 -6.97
N GLU A 290 -13.96 -6.38 -7.14
CA GLU A 290 -14.87 -6.95 -6.14
C GLU A 290 -14.51 -8.40 -5.77
N SER A 291 -14.21 -9.21 -6.80
CA SER A 291 -13.79 -10.61 -6.61
C SER A 291 -12.46 -10.72 -5.85
N LEU A 292 -11.48 -9.88 -6.17
CA LEU A 292 -10.18 -9.81 -5.50
C LEU A 292 -10.31 -9.41 -4.02
N ILE A 293 -11.19 -8.45 -3.71
CA ILE A 293 -11.50 -8.08 -2.30
C ILE A 293 -12.07 -9.29 -1.55
N GLY A 294 -12.99 -10.04 -2.16
CA GLY A 294 -13.53 -11.26 -1.59
C GLY A 294 -12.47 -12.35 -1.36
N LEU A 295 -11.50 -12.47 -2.27
CA LEU A 295 -10.34 -13.36 -2.16
C LEU A 295 -9.30 -12.89 -1.12
N ARG A 296 -9.50 -11.72 -0.51
CA ARG A 296 -8.56 -11.07 0.43
C ARG A 296 -7.25 -10.60 -0.22
N GLU A 297 -7.24 -10.44 -1.53
CA GLU A 297 -6.11 -9.86 -2.28
C GLU A 297 -6.20 -8.33 -2.34
N PHE A 298 -6.18 -7.69 -1.17
CA PHE A 298 -6.48 -6.27 -1.03
C PHE A 298 -5.49 -5.36 -1.77
N ASP A 299 -4.19 -5.71 -1.76
CA ASP A 299 -3.17 -4.93 -2.45
C ASP A 299 -3.35 -4.96 -3.97
N THR A 300 -3.67 -6.14 -4.53
CA THR A 300 -3.96 -6.30 -5.96
C THR A 300 -5.23 -5.53 -6.33
N ALA A 301 -6.30 -5.67 -5.55
CA ALA A 301 -7.55 -4.94 -5.74
C ALA A 301 -7.32 -3.41 -5.74
N ALA A 302 -6.55 -2.88 -4.78
CA ALA A 302 -6.24 -1.46 -4.70
C ALA A 302 -5.40 -0.95 -5.88
N LYS A 303 -4.46 -1.77 -6.38
CA LYS A 303 -3.64 -1.45 -7.57
C LYS A 303 -4.49 -1.39 -8.84
N GLU A 304 -5.36 -2.38 -9.05
CA GLU A 304 -6.28 -2.41 -10.20
C GLU A 304 -7.25 -1.23 -10.19
N ALA A 305 -7.84 -0.92 -9.02
CA ALA A 305 -8.69 0.26 -8.88
C ALA A 305 -7.93 1.57 -9.16
N SER A 306 -6.65 1.66 -8.72
CA SER A 306 -5.80 2.81 -9.01
C SER A 306 -5.45 2.93 -10.49
N ALA A 307 -5.30 1.81 -11.21
CA ALA A 307 -5.09 1.81 -12.65
C ALA A 307 -6.31 2.37 -13.40
N ILE A 308 -7.54 2.01 -12.99
CA ILE A 308 -8.76 2.60 -13.55
C ILE A 308 -8.77 4.12 -13.34
N LEU A 309 -8.46 4.59 -12.13
CA LEU A 309 -8.46 6.01 -11.80
C LEU A 309 -7.37 6.81 -12.53
N ARG A 310 -6.23 6.20 -12.83
CA ARG A 310 -5.12 6.86 -13.51
C ARG A 310 -5.29 6.83 -15.03
N ASP A 311 -5.65 5.67 -15.57
CA ASP A 311 -5.51 5.39 -17.01
C ASP A 311 -6.84 5.53 -17.76
N VAL A 312 -7.99 5.45 -17.08
CA VAL A 312 -9.31 5.42 -17.71
C VAL A 312 -10.16 6.62 -17.30
N ASP A 313 -10.40 6.80 -16.00
CA ASP A 313 -11.29 7.84 -15.48
C ASP A 313 -10.95 8.17 -14.02
N SER A 314 -10.36 9.35 -13.80
CA SER A 314 -9.98 9.84 -12.47
C SER A 314 -11.15 10.08 -11.52
N ASN A 315 -12.36 10.22 -12.07
CA ASN A 315 -13.57 10.52 -11.32
C ASN A 315 -14.53 9.32 -11.32
N ASN A 316 -14.03 8.10 -11.51
CA ASN A 316 -14.86 6.91 -11.41
C ASN A 316 -15.22 6.62 -9.94
N SER A 317 -16.48 6.87 -9.59
CA SER A 317 -17.00 6.70 -8.22
C SER A 317 -16.87 5.25 -7.71
N ASP A 318 -17.19 4.26 -8.56
CA ASP A 318 -17.11 2.84 -8.19
C ASP A 318 -15.66 2.40 -7.92
N ALA A 319 -14.71 2.82 -8.75
CA ALA A 319 -13.28 2.52 -8.55
C ALA A 319 -12.75 3.18 -7.26
N LEU A 320 -13.17 4.41 -6.94
CA LEU A 320 -12.84 5.05 -5.67
C LEU A 320 -13.41 4.30 -4.48
N PHE A 321 -14.68 3.87 -4.57
CA PHE A 321 -15.34 3.09 -3.53
C PHE A 321 -14.62 1.74 -3.30
N LEU A 322 -14.37 0.98 -4.36
CA LEU A 322 -13.69 -0.32 -4.28
C LEU A 322 -12.24 -0.19 -3.79
N ARG A 323 -11.52 0.86 -4.20
CA ARG A 323 -10.19 1.17 -3.65
C ARG A 323 -10.27 1.46 -2.15
N GLY A 324 -11.25 2.25 -1.73
CA GLY A 324 -11.46 2.57 -0.33
C GLY A 324 -11.80 1.32 0.50
N GLN A 325 -12.62 0.43 -0.06
CA GLN A 325 -12.95 -0.87 0.55
C GLN A 325 -11.74 -1.79 0.67
N ALA A 326 -10.93 -1.91 -0.38
CA ALA A 326 -9.69 -2.69 -0.34
C ALA A 326 -8.72 -2.16 0.73
N LEU A 327 -8.51 -0.85 0.80
CA LEU A 327 -7.65 -0.22 1.80
C LEU A 327 -8.16 -0.42 3.23
N TYR A 328 -9.48 -0.32 3.43
CA TYR A 328 -10.11 -0.59 4.72
C TYR A 328 -9.84 -2.02 5.21
N TYR A 329 -10.02 -3.03 4.35
CA TYR A 329 -9.75 -4.42 4.71
C TYR A 329 -8.24 -4.72 4.83
N ALA A 330 -7.38 -3.97 4.13
CA ALA A 330 -5.93 -4.00 4.31
C ALA A 330 -5.45 -3.37 5.64
N GLY A 331 -6.36 -2.78 6.44
CA GLY A 331 -6.04 -2.12 7.72
C GLY A 331 -5.77 -0.61 7.61
N ASN A 332 -5.78 -0.05 6.41
CA ASN A 332 -5.56 1.38 6.14
C ASN A 332 -6.89 2.16 6.21
N THR A 333 -7.53 2.18 7.39
CA THR A 333 -8.89 2.69 7.58
C THR A 333 -9.06 4.16 7.17
N ASP A 334 -8.15 5.05 7.56
CA ASP A 334 -8.23 6.48 7.25
C ASP A 334 -8.17 6.74 5.74
N SER A 335 -7.23 6.07 5.05
CA SER A 335 -7.10 6.17 3.60
C SER A 335 -8.32 5.59 2.90
N GLY A 336 -8.85 4.47 3.42
CA GLY A 336 -10.10 3.87 2.95
C GLY A 336 -11.27 4.85 3.02
N LEU A 337 -11.48 5.48 4.18
CA LEU A 337 -12.54 6.47 4.39
C LEU A 337 -12.41 7.71 3.50
N ASN A 338 -11.18 8.17 3.25
CA ASN A 338 -10.94 9.29 2.35
C ASN A 338 -11.41 8.98 0.92
N HIS A 339 -11.08 7.80 0.39
CA HIS A 339 -11.54 7.39 -0.94
C HIS A 339 -13.05 7.15 -1.01
N ILE A 340 -13.65 6.54 0.02
CA ILE A 340 -15.10 6.37 0.13
C ILE A 340 -15.81 7.74 0.16
N THR A 341 -15.23 8.71 0.87
CA THR A 341 -15.78 10.08 0.92
C THR A 341 -15.67 10.77 -0.44
N GLN A 342 -14.55 10.60 -1.16
CA GLN A 342 -14.42 11.08 -2.53
C GLN A 342 -15.45 10.45 -3.46
N ALA A 343 -15.71 9.14 -3.35
CA ALA A 343 -16.75 8.47 -4.11
C ALA A 343 -18.14 9.07 -3.84
N LEU A 344 -18.49 9.32 -2.57
CA LEU A 344 -19.78 9.94 -2.21
C LEU A 344 -19.91 11.40 -2.66
N ASN A 345 -18.81 12.13 -2.79
CA ASN A 345 -18.85 13.48 -3.35
C ASN A 345 -19.19 13.47 -4.85
N LEU A 346 -18.84 12.39 -5.55
CA LEU A 346 -19.14 12.19 -6.98
C LEU A 346 -20.52 11.58 -7.20
N ASP A 347 -20.93 10.68 -6.31
CA ASP A 347 -22.24 10.02 -6.33
C ASP A 347 -22.87 10.01 -4.91
N PRO A 348 -23.59 11.09 -4.53
CA PRO A 348 -24.18 11.22 -3.20
C PRO A 348 -25.29 10.22 -2.90
N ASP A 349 -25.93 9.63 -3.92
CA ASP A 349 -27.08 8.75 -3.77
C ASP A 349 -26.70 7.27 -3.66
N ASN A 350 -25.40 6.95 -3.76
CA ASN A 350 -24.87 5.60 -3.69
C ASN A 350 -25.09 4.95 -2.32
N GLN A 351 -26.20 4.20 -2.19
CA GLN A 351 -26.58 3.55 -0.93
C GLN A 351 -25.52 2.60 -0.38
N LYS A 352 -24.82 1.85 -1.24
CA LYS A 352 -23.75 0.93 -0.81
C LYS A 352 -22.63 1.72 -0.14
N CYS A 353 -22.21 2.82 -0.77
CA CYS A 353 -21.14 3.68 -0.28
C CYS A 353 -21.54 4.40 1.03
N ILE A 354 -22.78 4.88 1.13
CA ILE A 354 -23.32 5.51 2.34
C ILE A 354 -23.33 4.53 3.51
N GLN A 355 -23.88 3.32 3.30
CA GLN A 355 -23.98 2.29 4.33
C GLN A 355 -22.60 1.85 4.81
N PHE A 356 -21.68 1.61 3.88
CA PHE A 356 -20.32 1.20 4.21
C PHE A 356 -19.57 2.28 4.99
N ARG A 357 -19.65 3.55 4.58
CA ARG A 357 -19.07 4.67 5.35
C ARG A 357 -19.66 4.77 6.76
N LYS A 358 -20.98 4.62 6.89
CA LYS A 358 -21.68 4.66 8.19
C LYS A 358 -21.22 3.52 9.10
N GLN A 359 -21.03 2.32 8.54
CA GLN A 359 -20.52 1.16 9.25
C GLN A 359 -19.11 1.42 9.80
N ILE A 360 -18.18 1.88 8.96
CA ILE A 360 -16.79 2.16 9.37
C ILE A 360 -16.77 3.22 10.48
N LYS A 361 -17.46 4.35 10.29
CA LYS A 361 -17.53 5.42 11.30
C LYS A 361 -18.12 4.94 12.62
N LYS A 362 -19.12 4.05 12.58
CA LYS A 362 -19.69 3.46 13.80
C LYS A 362 -18.66 2.60 14.54
N ILE A 363 -17.89 1.76 13.83
CA ILE A 363 -16.84 0.95 14.44
C ILE A 363 -15.77 1.84 15.07
N GLU A 364 -15.34 2.89 14.37
CA GLU A 364 -14.33 3.82 14.89
C GLU A 364 -14.80 4.55 16.14
N ALA A 365 -16.05 5.05 16.16
CA ALA A 365 -16.62 5.70 17.33
C ALA A 365 -16.66 4.76 18.55
N LEU A 366 -17.08 3.50 18.37
CA LEU A 366 -17.09 2.50 19.45
C LEU A 366 -15.67 2.17 19.94
N LYS A 367 -14.71 2.03 19.01
CA LYS A 367 -13.30 1.83 19.34
C LYS A 367 -12.73 3.00 20.15
N GLU A 368 -13.03 4.23 19.75
CA GLU A 368 -12.57 5.44 20.43
C GLU A 368 -13.18 5.61 21.82
N GLU A 369 -14.49 5.38 21.97
CA GLU A 369 -15.16 5.43 23.27
C GLU A 369 -14.63 4.31 24.18
N GLY A 370 -14.46 3.09 23.66
CA GLY A 370 -13.81 1.99 24.40
C GLY A 370 -12.40 2.36 24.89
N ASN A 371 -11.60 3.01 24.04
CA ASN A 371 -10.25 3.47 24.42
C ASN A 371 -10.30 4.53 25.53
N LYS A 372 -11.27 5.45 25.46
CA LYS A 372 -11.48 6.50 26.47
C LYS A 372 -11.94 5.90 27.79
N LEU A 373 -12.89 4.98 27.78
CA LEU A 373 -13.37 4.25 28.96
C LEU A 373 -12.24 3.46 29.63
N LEU A 374 -11.40 2.80 28.83
CA LEU A 374 -10.23 2.06 29.30
C LEU A 374 -9.25 2.98 30.05
N ARG A 375 -8.99 4.19 29.52
CA ARG A 375 -8.14 5.20 30.17
C ARG A 375 -8.76 5.74 31.47
N ASN A 376 -10.08 5.83 31.53
CA ASN A 376 -10.82 6.30 32.69
C ASN A 376 -11.08 5.22 33.76
N GLY A 377 -10.54 4.01 33.60
CA GLY A 377 -10.71 2.92 34.56
C GLY A 377 -12.05 2.18 34.46
N LYS A 378 -12.92 2.54 33.52
CA LYS A 378 -14.23 1.91 33.28
C LYS A 378 -14.09 0.67 32.40
N TYR A 379 -13.43 -0.35 32.93
CA TYR A 379 -12.96 -1.49 32.13
C TYR A 379 -14.08 -2.38 31.58
N GLN A 380 -15.17 -2.59 32.33
CA GLN A 380 -16.30 -3.40 31.84
C GLN A 380 -17.05 -2.68 30.70
N GLU A 381 -17.32 -1.38 30.84
CA GLU A 381 -17.92 -0.57 29.76
C GLU A 381 -17.02 -0.58 28.51
N ALA A 382 -15.70 -0.45 28.67
CA ALA A 382 -14.75 -0.56 27.56
C ALA A 382 -14.82 -1.92 26.85
N TYR A 383 -14.88 -3.02 27.62
CA TYR A 383 -15.01 -4.38 27.08
C TYR A 383 -16.28 -4.53 26.22
N ASP A 384 -17.39 -3.97 26.68
CA ASP A 384 -18.68 -4.04 25.99
C ASP A 384 -18.66 -3.22 24.69
N GLU A 385 -18.05 -2.02 24.68
CA GLU A 385 -17.90 -1.20 23.47
C GLU A 385 -17.03 -1.89 22.41
N TYR A 386 -15.92 -2.53 22.80
CA TYR A 386 -15.11 -3.30 21.84
C TYR A 386 -15.88 -4.51 21.30
N THR A 387 -16.71 -5.16 22.11
CA THR A 387 -17.54 -6.29 21.67
C THR A 387 -18.55 -5.84 20.62
N LYS A 388 -19.24 -4.72 20.86
CA LYS A 388 -20.14 -4.10 19.87
C LYS A 388 -19.40 -3.75 18.58
N ALA A 389 -18.16 -3.26 18.66
CA ALA A 389 -17.35 -2.91 17.50
C ALA A 389 -17.01 -4.15 16.63
N ILE A 390 -16.63 -5.26 17.26
CA ILE A 390 -16.26 -6.53 16.60
C ILE A 390 -17.47 -7.13 15.86
N GLU A 391 -18.67 -7.02 16.43
CA GLU A 391 -19.90 -7.58 15.84
C GLU A 391 -20.34 -6.88 14.55
N ILE A 392 -19.92 -5.63 14.31
CA ILE A 392 -20.35 -4.86 13.14
C ILE A 392 -19.68 -5.33 11.85
N ASP A 393 -18.39 -5.69 11.89
CA ASP A 393 -17.69 -6.26 10.74
C ASP A 393 -16.81 -7.46 11.16
N PRO A 394 -17.39 -8.66 11.30
CA PRO A 394 -16.64 -9.84 11.69
C PRO A 394 -15.62 -10.29 10.61
N LYS A 395 -15.73 -9.79 9.37
CA LYS A 395 -14.89 -10.22 8.25
C LYS A 395 -13.54 -9.48 8.19
N ASN A 396 -13.45 -8.28 8.76
CA ASN A 396 -12.24 -7.49 8.78
C ASN A 396 -11.22 -8.03 9.80
N ALA A 397 -10.35 -8.93 9.35
CA ALA A 397 -9.35 -9.58 10.20
C ALA A 397 -8.37 -8.57 10.83
N ASN A 398 -7.87 -7.61 10.05
CA ASN A 398 -6.90 -6.62 10.51
C ASN A 398 -7.46 -5.72 11.62
N LEU A 399 -8.67 -5.19 11.40
CA LEU A 399 -9.34 -4.36 12.41
C LEU A 399 -9.73 -5.17 13.64
N ASN A 400 -10.27 -6.38 13.44
CA ASN A 400 -10.68 -7.22 14.55
C ASN A 400 -9.50 -7.68 15.40
N ALA A 401 -8.31 -7.92 14.82
CA ALA A 401 -7.11 -8.20 15.61
C ALA A 401 -6.80 -7.08 16.61
N VAL A 402 -6.93 -5.81 16.18
CA VAL A 402 -6.77 -4.64 17.04
C VAL A 402 -7.85 -4.59 18.12
N LEU A 403 -9.11 -4.81 17.75
CA LEU A 403 -10.24 -4.75 18.69
C LEU A 403 -10.17 -5.86 19.74
N TYR A 404 -9.86 -7.10 19.35
CA TYR A 404 -9.65 -8.22 20.28
C TYR A 404 -8.47 -7.93 21.22
N CYS A 405 -7.37 -7.36 20.75
CA CYS A 405 -6.26 -6.98 21.61
C CYS A 405 -6.62 -5.87 22.60
N ASN A 406 -7.42 -4.89 22.19
CA ASN A 406 -7.92 -3.85 23.09
C ASN A 406 -8.92 -4.41 24.12
N ARG A 407 -9.78 -5.35 23.70
CA ARG A 407 -10.69 -6.06 24.59
C ARG A 407 -9.95 -6.95 25.59
N ALA A 408 -8.89 -7.63 25.16
CA ALA A 408 -7.98 -8.37 26.04
C ALA A 408 -7.37 -7.45 27.10
N ALA A 409 -6.94 -6.24 26.72
CA ALA A 409 -6.41 -5.26 27.68
C ALA A 409 -7.44 -4.85 28.74
N ALA A 410 -8.71 -4.66 28.35
CA ALA A 410 -9.80 -4.41 29.29
C ALA A 410 -10.05 -5.61 30.22
N ALA A 411 -10.05 -6.83 29.67
CA ALA A 411 -10.23 -8.06 30.43
C ALA A 411 -9.10 -8.31 31.45
N THR A 412 -7.83 -8.05 31.08
CA THR A 412 -6.70 -8.13 32.01
C THR A 412 -6.89 -7.16 33.18
N LYS A 413 -7.36 -5.92 32.93
CA LYS A 413 -7.62 -4.93 33.99
C LYS A 413 -8.81 -5.29 34.89
N LEU A 414 -9.70 -6.18 34.43
CA LEU A 414 -10.79 -6.75 35.23
C LEU A 414 -10.38 -8.00 36.03
N GLY A 415 -9.11 -8.45 35.93
CA GLY A 415 -8.66 -9.71 36.52
C GLY A 415 -9.14 -10.96 35.76
N LYS A 416 -9.77 -10.80 34.60
CA LYS A 416 -10.32 -11.89 33.77
C LYS A 416 -9.23 -12.42 32.82
N HIS A 417 -8.15 -12.94 33.37
CA HIS A 417 -6.94 -13.31 32.61
C HIS A 417 -7.17 -14.41 31.57
N GLU A 418 -8.00 -15.42 31.87
CA GLU A 418 -8.36 -16.46 30.89
C GLU A 418 -9.09 -15.90 29.66
N VAL A 419 -9.98 -14.92 29.87
CA VAL A 419 -10.69 -14.24 28.77
C VAL A 419 -9.72 -13.41 27.95
N ALA A 420 -8.80 -12.71 28.61
CA ALA A 420 -7.75 -11.94 27.94
C ALA A 420 -6.84 -12.84 27.07
N VAL A 421 -6.50 -14.05 27.54
CA VAL A 421 -5.76 -15.04 26.76
C VAL A 421 -6.54 -15.48 25.52
N LYS A 422 -7.84 -15.76 25.65
CA LYS A 422 -8.71 -16.13 24.51
C LYS A 422 -8.77 -15.02 23.46
N ASP A 423 -9.00 -13.78 23.89
CA ASP A 423 -9.08 -12.62 23.00
C ASP A 423 -7.73 -12.33 22.32
N ALA A 424 -6.63 -12.37 23.06
CA ALA A 424 -5.31 -12.15 22.49
C ALA A 424 -4.90 -13.28 21.54
N THR A 425 -5.29 -14.53 21.81
CA THR A 425 -5.13 -15.65 20.88
C THR A 425 -5.92 -15.40 19.60
N LYS A 426 -7.17 -14.93 19.71
CA LYS A 426 -7.96 -14.61 18.53
C LYS A 426 -7.34 -13.48 17.70
N ALA A 427 -6.75 -12.48 18.35
CA ALA A 427 -6.02 -11.42 17.66
C ALA A 427 -4.80 -11.97 16.89
N ILE A 428 -4.06 -12.91 17.46
CA ILE A 428 -2.91 -13.57 16.82
C ILE A 428 -3.35 -14.44 15.64
N GLU A 429 -4.46 -15.18 15.76
CA GLU A 429 -5.02 -15.96 14.65
C GLU A 429 -5.42 -15.09 13.45
N LEU A 430 -5.88 -13.85 13.72
CA LEU A 430 -6.29 -12.90 12.70
C LEU A 430 -5.09 -12.14 12.09
N ASN A 431 -4.06 -11.87 12.90
CA ASN A 431 -2.82 -11.23 12.49
C ASN A 431 -1.65 -11.75 13.33
N ASP A 432 -0.88 -12.66 12.75
CA ASP A 432 0.25 -13.36 13.39
C ASP A 432 1.46 -12.46 13.62
N SER A 433 1.51 -11.30 12.97
CA SER A 433 2.52 -10.26 13.10
C SER A 433 2.13 -9.20 14.13
N TYR A 434 0.96 -9.32 14.75
CA TYR A 434 0.46 -8.33 15.69
C TYR A 434 1.12 -8.46 17.07
N LEU A 435 2.31 -7.87 17.18
CA LEU A 435 3.18 -7.88 18.36
C LEU A 435 2.46 -7.58 19.68
N LYS A 436 1.55 -6.60 19.69
CA LYS A 436 0.81 -6.22 20.91
C LYS A 436 -0.05 -7.37 21.45
N ALA A 437 -0.58 -8.23 20.58
CA ALA A 437 -1.38 -9.36 21.01
C ALA A 437 -0.54 -10.41 21.77
N TYR A 438 0.67 -10.71 21.31
CA TYR A 438 1.60 -11.58 22.06
C TYR A 438 1.97 -10.99 23.42
N MET A 439 2.25 -9.69 23.48
CA MET A 439 2.52 -9.02 24.75
C MET A 439 1.31 -9.10 25.71
N ARG A 440 0.08 -8.92 25.22
CA ARG A 440 -1.14 -9.02 26.04
C ARG A 440 -1.40 -10.44 26.53
N ARG A 441 -1.25 -11.43 25.64
CA ARG A 441 -1.44 -12.84 26.00
C ARG A 441 -0.40 -13.30 27.01
N GLY A 442 0.88 -13.04 26.72
CA GLY A 442 1.95 -13.42 27.62
C GLY A 442 1.92 -12.66 28.95
N SER A 443 1.38 -11.43 29.01
CA SER A 443 1.14 -10.74 30.28
C SER A 443 0.05 -11.44 31.08
N SER A 444 -1.02 -11.86 30.41
CA SER A 444 -2.12 -12.60 31.07
C SER A 444 -1.67 -13.99 31.52
N TYR A 445 -0.75 -14.64 30.80
CA TYR A 445 -0.15 -15.90 31.24
C TYR A 445 0.69 -15.77 32.52
N ILE A 446 1.37 -14.65 32.78
CA ILE A 446 2.09 -14.52 34.07
C ILE A 446 1.11 -14.41 35.24
N GLU A 447 -0.01 -13.71 35.06
CA GLU A 447 -1.07 -13.61 36.07
C GLU A 447 -1.76 -14.97 36.32
N LEU A 448 -1.67 -15.89 35.36
CA LEU A 448 -2.12 -17.28 35.47
C LEU A 448 -0.99 -18.24 35.90
N GLU A 449 0.20 -17.73 36.23
CA GLU A 449 1.38 -18.52 36.60
C GLU A 449 1.87 -19.49 35.50
N GLN A 450 1.49 -19.24 34.24
CA GLN A 450 1.88 -20.00 33.05
C GLN A 450 3.14 -19.41 32.40
N TYR A 451 4.25 -19.44 33.14
CA TYR A 451 5.48 -18.74 32.76
C TYR A 451 6.12 -19.25 31.45
N GLU A 452 5.98 -20.54 31.13
CA GLU A 452 6.56 -21.09 29.91
C GLU A 452 5.90 -20.54 28.65
N ASP A 453 4.57 -20.52 28.63
CA ASP A 453 3.79 -19.94 27.53
C ASP A 453 3.98 -18.41 27.47
N ALA A 454 4.08 -17.78 28.63
CA ALA A 454 4.44 -16.37 28.74
C ALA A 454 5.83 -16.05 28.16
N MET A 455 6.81 -16.94 28.27
CA MET A 455 8.13 -16.77 27.65
C MET A 455 8.07 -16.97 26.14
N ARG A 456 7.33 -17.98 25.66
CA ARG A 456 7.14 -18.22 24.21
C ARG A 456 6.58 -17.00 23.51
N ASP A 457 5.54 -16.40 24.08
CA ASP A 457 4.90 -15.20 23.50
C ASP A 457 5.84 -14.00 23.46
N TYR A 458 6.67 -13.80 24.48
CA TYR A 458 7.60 -12.67 24.50
C TYR A 458 8.83 -12.88 23.63
N ASN A 459 9.33 -14.11 23.51
CA ASN A 459 10.33 -14.46 22.50
C ASN A 459 9.79 -14.16 21.11
N ARG A 460 8.54 -14.56 20.83
CA ARG A 460 7.89 -14.26 19.55
C ARG A 460 7.71 -12.76 19.33
N ALA A 461 7.32 -12.02 20.37
CA ALA A 461 7.22 -10.56 20.29
C ALA A 461 8.58 -9.90 20.03
N HIS A 462 9.67 -10.41 20.62
CA HIS A 462 11.03 -9.93 20.41
C HIS A 462 11.56 -10.27 19.01
N GLU A 463 11.20 -11.43 18.46
CA GLU A 463 11.51 -11.77 17.06
C GLU A 463 10.85 -10.79 16.07
N LEU A 464 9.65 -10.31 16.38
CA LEU A 464 8.91 -9.34 15.58
C LEU A 464 9.47 -7.92 15.71
N ASP A 465 10.03 -7.56 16.87
CA ASP A 465 10.67 -6.25 17.13
C ASP A 465 11.85 -6.41 18.11
N LYS A 466 13.05 -6.56 17.54
CA LYS A 466 14.27 -6.86 18.29
C LYS A 466 14.80 -5.67 19.08
N ASP A 467 14.45 -4.46 18.65
CA ASP A 467 14.95 -3.20 19.23
C ASP A 467 14.02 -2.69 20.34
N ASN A 468 12.97 -3.44 20.68
CA ASN A 468 12.00 -3.07 21.69
C ASN A 468 12.49 -3.39 23.11
N GLU A 469 13.08 -2.39 23.77
CA GLU A 469 13.59 -2.50 25.14
C GLU A 469 12.53 -2.99 26.14
N GLU A 470 11.25 -2.62 25.97
CA GLU A 470 10.17 -3.07 26.86
C GLU A 470 9.97 -4.60 26.78
N ILE A 471 10.05 -5.15 25.57
CA ILE A 471 9.91 -6.60 25.35
C ILE A 471 11.12 -7.33 25.92
N GLU A 472 12.32 -6.81 25.66
CA GLU A 472 13.55 -7.39 26.19
C GLU A 472 13.57 -7.38 27.73
N GLN A 473 13.20 -6.27 28.35
CA GLN A 473 13.11 -6.15 29.81
C GLN A 473 12.09 -7.15 30.38
N LYS A 474 10.91 -7.25 29.76
CA LYS A 474 9.90 -8.23 30.19
C LYS A 474 10.37 -9.67 29.98
N LEU A 475 11.16 -9.95 28.94
CA LEU A 475 11.75 -11.27 28.70
C LEU A 475 12.72 -11.66 29.82
N LYS A 476 13.58 -10.72 30.22
CA LYS A 476 14.52 -10.88 31.34
C LYS A 476 13.80 -11.08 32.67
N GLU A 477 12.78 -10.27 32.94
CA GLU A 477 11.93 -10.42 34.14
C GLU A 477 11.28 -11.81 34.20
N LYS A 478 10.85 -12.35 33.05
CA LYS A 478 10.26 -13.70 32.96
C LYS A 478 11.27 -14.82 33.15
N ALA A 479 12.44 -14.72 32.53
CA ALA A 479 13.52 -15.67 32.71
C ALA A 479 13.91 -15.75 34.19
N TYR A 480 14.00 -14.58 34.84
CA TYR A 480 14.18 -14.48 36.28
C TYR A 480 13.07 -15.17 37.06
N LYS A 481 11.79 -14.79 36.88
CA LYS A 481 10.67 -15.38 37.64
C LYS A 481 10.59 -16.90 37.48
N LYS A 482 10.81 -17.44 36.26
CA LYS A 482 10.81 -18.88 36.01
C LYS A 482 11.94 -19.59 36.76
N LEU A 483 13.17 -19.09 36.65
CA LEU A 483 14.33 -19.68 37.30
C LEU A 483 14.26 -19.54 38.82
N ALA A 484 13.78 -18.41 39.33
CA ALA A 484 13.56 -18.16 40.74
C ALA A 484 12.54 -19.15 41.34
N MET A 485 11.42 -19.43 40.65
CA MET A 485 10.48 -20.46 41.11
C MET A 485 11.01 -21.89 40.94
N GLN A 486 11.84 -22.16 39.92
CA GLN A 486 12.44 -23.49 39.75
C GLN A 486 13.37 -23.81 40.92
N TRP A 487 14.24 -22.87 41.27
CA TRP A 487 15.26 -23.00 42.30
C TRP A 487 14.83 -22.45 43.65
N HIS A 488 13.52 -22.32 43.87
CA HIS A 488 13.02 -21.88 45.17
C HIS A 488 13.36 -22.94 46.23
N PRO A 489 14.02 -22.58 47.34
CA PRO A 489 14.50 -23.54 48.34
C PRO A 489 13.41 -24.41 48.95
N ASP A 490 12.20 -23.86 49.15
CA ASP A 490 11.03 -24.62 49.66
C ASP A 490 10.58 -25.77 48.75
N ARG A 491 11.06 -25.85 47.51
CA ARG A 491 10.77 -26.98 46.62
C ARG A 491 11.63 -28.21 46.91
N TYR A 492 12.68 -28.07 47.71
CA TYR A 492 13.67 -29.11 47.97
C TYR A 492 13.61 -29.49 49.45
N ILE A 493 13.40 -30.78 49.70
CA ILE A 493 13.26 -31.35 51.06
C ILE A 493 14.63 -31.80 51.59
N ASP A 494 15.51 -32.26 50.70
CA ASP A 494 16.87 -32.65 51.06
C ASP A 494 17.72 -31.40 51.35
N GLU A 495 18.46 -31.41 52.47
CA GLU A 495 19.23 -30.25 52.95
C GLU A 495 20.40 -29.88 52.02
N GLU A 496 20.99 -30.86 51.32
CA GLU A 496 22.09 -30.60 50.40
C GLU A 496 21.57 -30.01 49.07
N GLU A 497 20.47 -30.56 48.56
CA GLU A 497 19.77 -30.01 47.39
C GLU A 497 19.18 -28.63 47.66
N LYS A 498 18.64 -28.41 48.86
CA LYS A 498 18.12 -27.12 49.30
C LYS A 498 19.23 -26.09 49.31
N LYS A 499 20.37 -26.37 49.94
CA LYS A 499 21.54 -25.46 49.94
C LYS A 499 22.04 -25.15 48.52
N ASN A 500 22.00 -26.13 47.61
CA ASN A 500 22.32 -25.90 46.20
C ASN A 500 21.29 -24.96 45.52
N ALA A 501 19.99 -25.19 45.76
CA ALA A 501 18.93 -24.32 45.27
C ALA A 501 19.02 -22.89 45.82
N GLU A 502 19.39 -22.72 47.10
CA GLU A 502 19.63 -21.42 47.71
C GLU A 502 20.75 -20.64 46.99
N ASN A 503 21.87 -21.31 46.67
CA ASN A 503 22.96 -20.68 45.93
C ASN A 503 22.52 -20.32 44.51
N LYS A 504 21.83 -21.23 43.81
CA LYS A 504 21.29 -20.94 42.47
C LYS A 504 20.32 -19.76 42.50
N PHE A 505 19.45 -19.67 43.49
CA PHE A 505 18.50 -18.56 43.63
C PHE A 505 19.21 -17.22 43.84
N LYS A 506 20.30 -17.19 44.63
CA LYS A 506 21.15 -16.00 44.80
C LYS A 506 21.79 -15.57 43.48
N ASP A 507 22.41 -16.51 42.76
CA ASP A 507 23.03 -16.24 41.44
C ASP A 507 22.00 -15.67 40.45
N ILE A 508 20.81 -16.27 40.39
CA ILE A 508 19.71 -15.85 39.51
C ILE A 508 19.24 -14.43 39.86
N THR A 509 19.18 -14.08 41.15
CA THR A 509 18.74 -12.77 41.64
C THR A 509 19.77 -11.69 41.38
N GLU A 510 21.05 -12.00 41.59
CA GLU A 510 22.15 -11.12 41.26
C GLU A 510 22.20 -10.83 39.75
N ALA A 511 22.13 -11.87 38.91
CA ALA A 511 22.09 -11.74 37.47
C ALA A 511 20.91 -10.86 37.00
N HIS A 512 19.72 -11.03 37.57
CA HIS A 512 18.57 -10.17 37.26
C HIS A 512 18.83 -8.70 37.65
N SER A 513 19.43 -8.45 38.82
CA SER A 513 19.73 -7.08 39.27
C SER A 513 20.70 -6.34 38.34
N ILE A 514 21.63 -7.06 37.70
CA ILE A 514 22.58 -6.52 36.72
C ILE A 514 21.90 -6.33 35.36
N LEU A 515 21.16 -7.34 34.88
CA LEU A 515 20.58 -7.34 33.54
C LEU A 515 19.34 -6.44 33.39
N SER A 516 18.68 -6.11 34.51
CA SER A 516 17.48 -5.27 34.56
C SER A 516 17.77 -3.76 34.56
N ASP A 517 18.98 -3.36 34.98
CA ASP A 517 19.44 -1.96 35.00
C ASP A 517 20.29 -1.68 33.75
N PRO A 518 19.90 -0.71 32.89
CA PRO A 518 20.62 -0.41 31.65
C PRO A 518 22.10 -0.02 31.86
N GLN A 519 22.41 0.71 32.93
CA GLN A 519 23.78 1.16 33.21
C GLN A 519 24.63 -0.01 33.72
N LYS A 520 24.10 -0.82 34.63
CA LYS A 520 24.79 -2.03 35.11
C LYS A 520 24.99 -3.04 34.00
N ARG A 521 23.98 -3.25 33.16
CA ARG A 521 24.10 -4.09 31.97
C ARG A 521 25.20 -3.59 31.04
N GLN A 522 25.26 -2.30 30.77
CA GLN A 522 26.30 -1.74 29.90
C GLN A 522 27.70 -1.89 30.51
N GLN A 523 27.85 -1.75 31.83
CA GLN A 523 29.10 -2.00 32.54
C GLN A 523 29.50 -3.49 32.48
N TYR A 524 28.53 -4.39 32.61
CA TYR A 524 28.72 -5.83 32.45
C TYR A 524 29.14 -6.19 31.01
N ASP A 525 28.39 -5.72 30.01
CA ASP A 525 28.62 -5.98 28.59
C ASP A 525 29.96 -5.38 28.09
N SER A 526 30.46 -4.31 28.72
CA SER A 526 31.76 -3.70 28.42
C SER A 526 32.93 -4.33 29.20
N GLY A 527 32.67 -5.30 30.07
CA GLY A 527 33.68 -5.92 30.93
C GLY A 527 34.25 -4.99 32.00
N ALA A 528 33.55 -3.88 32.30
CA ALA A 528 33.95 -2.88 33.29
C ALA A 528 33.41 -3.19 34.71
N MET A 529 32.65 -4.28 34.87
CA MET A 529 32.32 -4.83 36.19
C MET A 529 33.46 -5.72 36.68
N ASP A 530 34.11 -5.32 37.77
CA ASP A 530 35.04 -6.18 38.49
C ASP A 530 34.30 -7.42 39.05
N ALA A 531 34.97 -8.57 39.03
CA ALA A 531 34.44 -9.85 39.52
C ALA A 531 34.08 -9.83 41.02
N ASP A 532 34.57 -8.85 41.76
CA ASP A 532 34.29 -8.59 43.17
C ASP A 532 33.32 -7.40 43.31
N PHE A 533 32.19 -7.43 42.62
CA PHE A 533 31.11 -6.49 42.91
C PHE A 533 30.59 -6.76 44.34
N GLU A 534 31.15 -6.06 45.33
CA GLU A 534 30.86 -6.11 46.79
C GLU A 534 29.40 -5.73 47.17
N GLY A 535 28.48 -5.79 46.22
CA GLY A 535 27.03 -5.61 46.41
C GLY A 535 26.19 -6.86 46.08
N GLY A 536 26.80 -7.99 45.78
CA GLY A 536 26.11 -9.26 45.52
C GLY A 536 25.42 -9.82 46.78
N PHE A 537 24.38 -10.63 46.60
CA PHE A 537 23.61 -11.23 47.70
C PHE A 537 24.37 -12.34 48.48
N HIS A 538 25.67 -12.50 48.20
CA HIS A 538 26.58 -13.39 48.91
C HIS A 538 26.84 -12.89 50.33
N GLY A 539 25.92 -13.23 51.24
CA GLY A 539 25.93 -12.85 52.66
C GLY A 539 24.61 -12.27 53.17
N ALA A 540 23.70 -11.92 52.25
CA ALA A 540 22.36 -11.45 52.60
C ALA A 540 21.46 -12.61 53.06
N ASP A 541 20.63 -12.34 54.09
CA ASP A 541 19.63 -13.30 54.58
C ASP A 541 18.57 -13.52 53.50
N MET A 542 18.19 -14.79 53.33
CA MET A 542 17.27 -15.19 52.29
C MET A 542 15.88 -14.54 52.44
N ASN A 543 15.40 -14.35 53.67
CA ASN A 543 14.13 -13.68 53.89
C ASN A 543 14.17 -12.21 53.49
N ASP A 544 15.34 -11.57 53.56
CA ASP A 544 15.52 -10.19 53.13
C ASP A 544 15.53 -10.08 51.60
N ILE A 545 16.17 -11.04 50.92
CA ILE A 545 16.10 -11.17 49.46
C ILE A 545 14.65 -11.41 49.01
N PHE A 546 13.93 -12.32 49.67
CA PHE A 546 12.52 -12.57 49.37
C PHE A 546 11.65 -11.34 49.61
N ARG A 547 11.87 -10.60 50.71
CA ARG A 547 11.14 -9.35 50.96
C ARG A 547 11.43 -8.29 49.89
N MET A 548 12.67 -8.22 49.42
CA MET A 548 13.12 -7.22 48.45
C MET A 548 12.56 -7.47 47.04
N PHE A 549 12.40 -8.73 46.62
CA PHE A 549 11.99 -9.08 45.25
C PHE A 549 10.59 -9.68 45.11
N PHE A 550 10.04 -10.28 46.17
CA PHE A 550 8.74 -10.98 46.16
C PHE A 550 7.76 -10.47 47.23
N GLY A 551 8.15 -9.49 48.04
CA GLY A 551 7.37 -8.97 49.18
C GLY A 551 6.07 -8.21 48.85
N GLY A 552 5.61 -8.24 47.60
CA GLY A 552 4.35 -7.64 47.16
C GLY A 552 3.47 -8.65 46.43
N GLY A 553 2.86 -9.62 47.13
CA GLY A 553 1.86 -10.49 46.50
C GLY A 553 1.50 -11.82 47.14
N MET A 554 2.16 -12.27 48.22
CA MET A 554 1.75 -13.47 48.96
C MET A 554 1.43 -13.14 50.41
N GLY A 555 0.23 -12.62 50.66
CA GLY A 555 -0.32 -12.40 51.98
C GLY A 555 -1.82 -12.69 51.94
N GLY A 556 -2.26 -13.66 52.73
CA GLY A 556 -3.58 -14.27 52.64
C GLY A 556 -4.77 -13.33 52.86
N MET A 557 -5.96 -13.91 52.59
CA MET A 557 -7.27 -13.41 52.98
C MET A 557 -7.25 -12.60 54.29
N GLY A 558 -7.70 -11.34 54.22
CA GLY A 558 -8.18 -10.61 55.40
C GLY A 558 -7.93 -9.12 55.37
N GLY A 559 -9.01 -8.34 55.20
CA GLY A 559 -9.14 -7.01 55.82
C GLY A 559 -8.61 -5.81 55.03
N MET A 560 -9.52 -4.89 54.74
CA MET A 560 -9.27 -3.57 54.17
C MET A 560 -8.23 -2.73 54.95
N HIS A 561 -7.35 -2.01 54.25
CA HIS A 561 -7.20 -0.56 54.47
C HIS A 561 -6.50 0.17 53.32
N MET A 562 -7.09 1.30 52.94
CA MET A 562 -6.58 2.37 52.05
C MET A 562 -5.25 2.97 52.51
N GLY A 563 -4.37 3.29 51.54
CA GLY A 563 -3.23 4.19 51.71
C GLY A 563 -2.44 4.35 50.40
N GLY A 564 -2.54 5.51 49.76
CA GLY A 564 -1.93 5.80 48.46
C GLY A 564 -0.49 6.32 48.51
N PHE A 565 0.25 6.03 47.44
CA PHE A 565 1.46 6.66 46.87
C PHE A 565 1.45 6.19 45.40
N GLY A 566 1.37 6.97 44.31
CA GLY A 566 2.08 8.20 43.94
C GLY A 566 3.54 7.85 43.63
N GLY A 567 4.07 7.76 42.41
CA GLY A 567 3.64 7.98 41.03
C GLY A 567 4.87 7.70 40.14
N GLY A 568 4.69 7.33 38.87
CA GLY A 568 5.81 7.07 37.96
C GLY A 568 5.41 6.89 36.49
N GLY A 569 5.36 8.00 35.76
CA GLY A 569 5.74 8.06 34.33
C GLY A 569 4.81 7.44 33.28
N MET A 570 3.77 8.16 32.89
CA MET A 570 3.15 8.02 31.56
C MET A 570 4.13 8.47 30.47
N GLY A 571 4.39 7.60 29.48
CA GLY A 571 5.07 7.94 28.23
C GLY A 571 4.20 7.59 27.02
N GLY A 572 3.61 8.62 26.39
CA GLY A 572 3.49 8.73 24.93
C GLY A 572 2.50 7.82 24.18
N PHE A 573 1.23 8.24 24.10
CA PHE A 573 0.43 7.99 22.89
C PHE A 573 0.90 8.92 21.78
N GLY A 574 1.72 8.42 20.86
CA GLY A 574 2.19 9.14 19.67
C GLY A 574 1.55 8.59 18.40
N GLY A 575 0.53 9.27 17.88
CA GLY A 575 0.06 9.10 16.50
C GLY A 575 1.04 9.79 15.54
N GLY A 576 1.59 9.02 14.60
CA GLY A 576 2.50 9.53 13.57
C GLY A 576 1.74 10.29 12.47
N GLY A 577 1.32 11.53 12.75
CA GLY A 577 0.89 12.49 11.74
C GLY A 577 2.08 13.30 11.23
N ARG A 578 2.46 13.10 9.96
CA ARG A 578 3.47 13.92 9.27
C ARG A 578 3.03 15.39 9.20
N ARG A 579 3.85 16.29 9.71
CA ARG A 579 3.77 17.75 9.47
C ARG A 579 4.19 18.06 8.03
N GLY A 580 3.31 18.71 7.28
CA GLY A 580 3.65 19.60 6.16
C GLY A 580 3.37 21.03 6.61
N GLY A 581 4.35 21.93 6.45
CA GLY A 581 4.27 23.32 6.88
C GLY A 581 3.60 24.25 5.88
N GLY A 582 3.38 25.49 6.34
CA GLY A 582 3.14 26.67 5.51
C GLY A 582 1.89 27.45 5.89
N GLY A 583 2.06 28.71 6.30
CA GLY A 583 0.96 29.67 6.33
C GLY A 583 1.10 30.78 7.36
N MET A 584 1.85 31.82 7.01
CA MET A 584 1.82 33.14 7.66
C MET A 584 0.40 33.73 7.67
N GLY A 585 0.01 34.39 8.75
CA GLY A 585 -1.21 35.19 8.82
C GLY A 585 -1.24 36.00 10.11
N GLY A 586 -0.94 37.30 10.00
CA GLY A 586 -0.87 38.24 11.12
C GLY A 586 -2.22 38.58 11.74
N GLY A 587 -2.16 39.05 12.99
CA GLY A 587 -3.30 39.62 13.71
C GLY A 587 -2.85 40.14 15.07
N GLN A 588 -2.51 41.43 15.13
CA GLN A 588 -2.23 42.16 16.36
C GLN A 588 -3.54 42.49 17.11
N PHE A 589 -3.49 42.24 18.42
CA PHE A 589 -4.01 42.98 19.58
C PHE A 589 -5.41 43.61 19.60
N PHE A 590 -6.16 43.18 20.64
CA PHE A 590 -7.03 43.94 21.57
C PHE A 590 -7.29 45.44 21.27
N PHE A 591 -8.55 45.79 21.00
CA PHE A 591 -9.55 46.22 22.00
C PHE A 591 -10.96 45.93 21.49
#